data_AF-A0A1E1W3N7-F1
#
_entry.id   AF-A0A1E1W3N7-F1
#
_cell.length_a   1.000
_cell.length_b   1.000
_cell.length_c   1.000
_cell.angle_alpha   90.00
_cell.angle_beta   90.00
_cell.angle_gamma   90.00
#
_symmetry.space_group_name_H-M   'P 1'
#
loop_
_entity.id
_entity.type
_entity.pdbx_description
1 polymer ?
#
loop_
_entity_poly.entity_id
_entity_poly.type
_entity_poly.pdbx_seq_one_letter_code
_entity_poly.pdbx_strand_id
1 'polypeptide(L)'
;LGTFVDKKTAPYVRDPSNKAYSFIHAIKLTEDVELFKNAVKAQGVNYDNQGGFDALAQVITCKEEIGWREQSTKIIVFVTDELYHSAGDGKWAGIVQPY
;
A
#
# COMPACT_ATOMS: atom_id res chain seq x y z
N LEU A 1 5.27 8.58 -2.17
CA LEU A 1 5.33 7.76 -0.94
C LEU A 1 3.95 7.17 -0.70
N GLY A 2 3.86 5.90 -0.35
CA GLY A 2 2.62 5.28 0.09
C GLY A 2 2.92 4.23 1.14
N THR A 3 1.90 3.87 1.91
CA THR A 3 1.98 2.88 2.98
C THR A 3 0.88 1.85 2.79
N PHE A 4 1.08 0.66 3.35
CA PHE A 4 0.09 -0.42 3.36
C PHE A 4 0.19 -1.18 4.67
N VAL A 5 -0.89 -1.88 5.03
CA VAL A 5 -0.95 -2.80 6.17
C VAL A 5 -1.53 -4.11 5.65
N ASP A 6 -2.86 -4.25 5.72
CA ASP A 6 -3.60 -5.35 5.13
C ASP A 6 -5.09 -4.97 4.96
N LYS A 7 -5.87 -5.85 4.34
CA LYS A 7 -7.31 -5.72 4.16
C LYS A 7 -7.99 -5.55 5.52
N LYS A 8 -8.73 -4.46 5.68
CA LYS A 8 -9.47 -4.16 6.91
C LYS A 8 -10.74 -5.01 7.05
N THR A 9 -10.57 -6.32 7.15
CA THR A 9 -11.65 -7.29 7.29
C THR A 9 -11.16 -8.52 8.05
N ALA A 10 -12.09 -9.23 8.70
CA ALA A 10 -11.79 -10.54 9.26
C ALA A 10 -11.46 -11.55 8.14
N PRO A 11 -10.54 -12.51 8.36
CA PRO A 11 -9.81 -12.79 9.60
C PRO A 11 -8.48 -12.01 9.77
N TYR A 12 -8.08 -11.22 8.76
CA TYR A 12 -6.81 -10.48 8.76
C TYR A 12 -6.76 -9.43 9.88
N VAL A 13 -7.89 -8.77 10.12
CA VAL A 13 -8.02 -7.79 11.20
C VAL A 13 -9.13 -8.24 12.14
N ARG A 14 -8.76 -8.57 13.39
CA ARG A 14 -9.69 -9.05 14.43
C ARG A 14 -10.28 -7.94 15.28
N ASP A 15 -9.51 -6.87 15.52
CA ASP A 15 -9.93 -5.73 16.33
C ASP A 15 -10.41 -4.59 15.42
N PRO A 16 -11.69 -4.17 15.48
CA PRO A 16 -12.22 -3.04 14.71
C PRO A 16 -11.53 -1.70 15.00
N SER A 17 -10.88 -1.57 16.17
CA SER A 17 -10.09 -0.40 16.55
C SER A 17 -8.72 -0.36 15.86
N ASN A 18 -8.29 -1.48 15.25
CA ASN A 18 -7.08 -1.54 14.45
C ASN A 18 -7.20 -0.57 13.26
N LYS A 19 -6.15 0.23 13.08
CA LYS A 19 -6.02 1.22 12.01
C LYS A 19 -5.53 0.60 10.70
N ALA A 20 -5.72 -0.70 10.48
CA ALA A 20 -5.35 -1.37 9.25
C ALA A 20 -6.07 -0.76 8.02
N TYR A 21 -5.34 -0.70 6.92
CA TYR A 21 -5.79 -0.25 5.61
C TYR A 21 -4.99 -0.98 4.54
N SER A 22 -5.59 -1.23 3.39
CA SER A 22 -4.93 -1.92 2.29
C SER A 22 -3.80 -1.07 1.69
N PHE A 23 -4.10 0.19 1.32
CA PHE A 23 -3.11 1.11 0.77
C PHE A 23 -3.54 2.56 0.99
N ILE A 24 -2.59 3.42 1.37
CA ILE A 24 -2.77 4.87 1.42
C ILE A 24 -1.64 5.51 0.62
N HIS A 25 -2.03 6.33 -0.35
CA HIS A 25 -1.10 7.19 -1.06
C HIS A 25 -0.87 8.48 -0.26
N ALA A 26 0.33 8.66 0.29
CA ALA A 26 0.64 9.80 1.16
C ALA A 26 1.02 11.05 0.36
N ILE A 27 1.92 10.89 -0.63
CA ILE A 27 2.33 11.99 -1.52
C ILE A 27 2.64 11.49 -2.92
N LYS A 28 2.26 12.31 -3.91
CA LYS A 28 2.60 12.16 -5.33
C LYS A 28 4.11 12.19 -5.55
N LEU A 29 4.57 11.60 -6.66
CA LEU A 29 5.95 11.78 -7.11
C LEU A 29 6.25 13.28 -7.27
N THR A 30 7.35 13.70 -6.67
CA THR A 30 7.73 15.11 -6.54
C THR A 30 9.25 15.24 -6.56
N GLU A 31 9.73 16.38 -7.02
CA GLU A 31 11.15 16.77 -6.94
C GLU A 31 11.45 17.52 -5.62
N ASP A 32 10.42 17.84 -4.83
CA ASP A 32 10.55 18.44 -3.51
C ASP A 32 10.99 17.39 -2.46
N VAL A 33 12.29 17.41 -2.17
CA VAL A 33 12.92 16.50 -1.20
C VAL A 33 12.46 16.77 0.23
N GLU A 34 12.17 18.03 0.59
CA GLU A 34 11.73 18.36 1.95
C GLU A 34 10.29 17.91 2.19
N LEU A 35 9.42 18.03 1.19
CA LEU A 35 8.10 17.41 1.21
C LEU A 35 8.19 15.89 1.42
N PHE A 36 9.10 15.21 0.71
CA PHE A 36 9.31 13.77 0.89
C PHE A 36 9.78 13.43 2.32
N LYS A 37 10.80 14.13 2.83
CA LYS A 37 11.31 13.90 4.19
C LYS A 37 10.24 14.14 5.26
N ASN A 38 9.45 15.20 5.12
CA ASN A 38 8.37 15.50 6.05
C ASN A 38 7.25 14.45 5.98
N ALA A 39 6.90 13.99 4.78
CA ALA A 39 5.92 12.92 4.60
C ALA A 39 6.39 11.61 5.24
N VAL A 40 7.68 11.26 5.13
CA VAL A 40 8.27 10.08 5.79
C VAL A 40 8.23 10.23 7.31
N LYS A 41 8.65 11.38 7.86
CA LYS A 41 8.61 11.64 9.31
C LYS A 41 7.20 11.61 9.91
N ALA A 42 6.19 11.95 9.11
CA ALA A 42 4.80 11.93 9.53
C ALA A 42 4.19 10.51 9.52
N GLN A 43 4.86 9.51 8.94
CA GLN A 43 4.35 8.14 8.95
C GLN A 43 4.50 7.50 10.34
N GLY A 44 3.47 6.77 10.74
CA GLY A 44 3.51 5.92 11.92
C GLY A 44 4.15 4.56 11.64
N VAL A 45 4.28 3.76 12.68
CA VAL A 45 4.69 2.35 12.56
C VAL A 45 3.46 1.54 12.15
N ASN A 46 3.60 0.79 11.06
CA ASN A 46 2.61 -0.21 10.65
C ASN A 46 3.03 -1.58 11.21
N TYR A 47 2.10 -2.26 11.85
CA TYR A 47 2.26 -3.65 12.28
C TYR A 47 1.43 -4.50 11.31
N ASP A 48 2.05 -5.55 10.74
CA ASP A 48 1.44 -6.49 9.78
C ASP A 48 1.28 -5.95 8.35
N ASN A 49 2.34 -6.06 7.54
CA ASN A 49 2.43 -5.53 6.18
C ASN A 49 2.27 -6.66 5.12
N GLN A 50 1.20 -7.46 5.17
CA GLN A 50 0.98 -8.57 4.24
C GLN A 50 0.14 -8.20 3.01
N GLY A 51 -0.58 -7.06 3.04
CA GLY A 51 -1.42 -6.56 1.95
C GLY A 51 -0.66 -5.91 0.78
N GLY A 52 0.66 -6.13 0.68
CA GLY A 52 1.53 -5.35 -0.19
C GLY A 52 1.29 -5.50 -1.69
N PHE A 53 0.79 -6.64 -2.16
CA PHE A 53 0.50 -6.82 -3.58
C PHE A 53 -0.75 -6.05 -4.03
N ASP A 54 -1.74 -5.84 -3.15
CA ASP A 54 -2.85 -4.93 -3.44
C ASP A 54 -2.34 -3.49 -3.61
N ALA A 55 -1.41 -3.07 -2.72
CA ALA A 55 -0.79 -1.74 -2.80
C ALA A 55 0.02 -1.57 -4.10
N LEU A 56 0.78 -2.59 -4.48
CA LEU A 56 1.56 -2.58 -5.72
C LEU A 56 0.64 -2.46 -6.96
N ALA A 57 -0.47 -3.18 -6.98
CA ALA A 57 -1.44 -3.10 -8.07
C ALA A 57 -2.00 -1.67 -8.21
N GLN A 58 -2.41 -1.04 -7.10
CA GLN A 58 -2.86 0.35 -7.10
C GLN A 58 -1.77 1.32 -7.57
N VAL A 59 -0.52 1.16 -7.13
CA VAL A 59 0.61 2.01 -7.55
C VAL A 59 0.86 1.92 -9.07
N ILE A 60 0.64 0.75 -9.67
CA ILE A 60 0.83 0.53 -11.11
C ILE A 60 -0.32 1.15 -11.92
N THR A 61 -1.57 1.04 -11.44
CA THR A 61 -2.76 1.45 -12.20
C THR A 61 -3.12 2.93 -12.04
N CYS A 62 -2.95 3.51 -10.84
CA CYS A 62 -3.34 4.88 -10.51
C CYS A 62 -2.28 5.90 -10.97
N LYS A 63 -2.07 5.99 -12.29
CA LYS A 63 -0.97 6.77 -12.87
C LYS A 63 -0.99 8.25 -12.50
N GLU A 64 -2.19 8.85 -12.50
CA GLU A 64 -2.36 10.27 -12.28
C GLU A 64 -2.16 10.65 -10.82
N GLU A 65 -2.67 9.82 -9.91
CA GLU A 65 -2.56 9.98 -8.46
C GLU A 65 -1.11 9.81 -8.02
N ILE A 66 -0.45 8.74 -8.48
CA ILE A 66 0.96 8.50 -8.18
C ILE A 66 1.87 9.53 -8.86
N GLY A 67 1.49 10.04 -10.03
CA GLY A 67 2.28 11.01 -10.79
C GLY A 67 3.34 10.39 -11.67
N TRP A 68 3.06 9.20 -12.23
CA TRP A 68 3.97 8.58 -13.18
C TRP A 68 4.12 9.45 -14.43
N ARG A 69 5.36 9.86 -14.74
CA ARG A 69 5.67 10.54 -16.00
C ARG A 69 5.62 9.53 -17.15
N GLU A 70 5.10 9.95 -18.30
CA GLU A 70 5.03 9.10 -19.51
C GLU A 70 6.43 8.60 -19.91
N GLN A 71 7.35 9.53 -20.14
CA GLN A 71 8.73 9.25 -20.55
C GLN A 71 9.68 9.21 -19.35
N SER A 72 9.65 8.12 -18.60
CA SER A 72 10.61 7.87 -17.53
C SER A 72 10.78 6.39 -17.24
N THR A 73 11.96 6.00 -16.77
CA THR A 73 12.14 4.75 -16.03
C THR A 73 11.33 4.84 -14.75
N LYS A 74 10.48 3.83 -14.50
CA LYS A 74 9.60 3.77 -13.32
C LYS A 74 10.18 2.75 -12.36
N ILE A 75 10.56 3.20 -11.17
CA ILE A 75 11.16 2.36 -10.13
C ILE A 75 10.21 2.36 -8.95
N ILE A 76 9.84 1.16 -8.49
CA ILE A 76 9.07 0.95 -7.27
C ILE A 76 10.01 0.29 -6.28
N VAL A 77 10.19 0.94 -5.12
CA VAL A 77 10.91 0.35 -3.99
C VAL A 77 9.85 -0.19 -3.04
N PHE A 78 9.74 -1.51 -2.98
CA PHE A 78 8.80 -2.22 -2.12
C PHE A 78 9.54 -2.71 -0.87
N VAL A 79 9.08 -2.29 0.31
CA VAL A 79 9.75 -2.55 1.59
C VAL A 79 8.76 -3.22 2.54
N THR A 80 9.12 -4.40 3.03
CA THR A 80 8.39 -5.16 4.04
C THR A 80 9.36 -6.09 4.77
N ASP A 81 9.03 -6.46 6.00
CA ASP A 81 9.67 -7.49 6.82
C ASP A 81 8.82 -8.77 6.92
N GLU A 82 7.64 -8.77 6.29
CA GLU A 82 6.67 -9.86 6.30
C GLU A 82 6.53 -10.55 4.93
N LEU A 83 5.82 -11.69 4.91
CA LEU A 83 5.35 -12.31 3.67
C LEU A 83 4.25 -11.45 2.99
N TYR A 84 3.67 -11.97 1.92
CA TYR A 84 2.61 -11.33 1.18
C TYR A 84 1.38 -12.23 1.09
N HIS A 85 0.20 -11.62 1.04
CA HIS A 85 -0.99 -12.28 0.56
C HIS A 85 -0.98 -12.41 -0.95
N SER A 86 -1.36 -13.59 -1.42
CA SER A 86 -1.47 -13.92 -2.84
C SER A 86 -2.93 -13.94 -3.29
N ALA A 87 -3.15 -13.90 -4.60
CA ALA A 87 -4.49 -14.04 -5.16
C ALA A 87 -5.12 -15.38 -4.72
N GLY A 88 -6.34 -15.33 -4.21
CA GLY A 88 -7.04 -16.48 -3.63
C GLY A 88 -7.10 -16.46 -2.10
N ASP A 89 -6.14 -15.84 -1.41
CA ASP A 89 -6.17 -15.72 0.06
C ASP A 89 -7.43 -14.99 0.53
N GLY A 90 -7.86 -13.97 -0.22
CA GLY A 90 -9.05 -13.17 0.07
C GLY A 90 -10.34 -13.99 0.25
N LYS A 91 -10.38 -15.23 -0.27
CA LYS A 91 -11.50 -16.16 -0.07
C LYS A 91 -11.76 -16.44 1.41
N TRP A 92 -10.72 -16.46 2.25
CA TRP A 92 -10.86 -16.62 3.70
C TRP A 92 -11.60 -15.46 4.38
N ALA A 93 -11.57 -14.28 3.75
CA ALA A 93 -12.29 -13.09 4.18
C ALA A 93 -13.61 -12.87 3.41
N GLY A 94 -14.05 -13.83 2.60
CA GLY A 94 -15.24 -13.67 1.74
C GLY A 94 -15.03 -12.76 0.53
N ILE A 95 -13.79 -12.36 0.23
CA ILE A 95 -13.44 -11.59 -0.96
C ILE A 95 -13.20 -12.57 -2.10
N VAL A 96 -14.22 -12.77 -2.92
CA VAL A 96 -14.23 -13.76 -4.01
C VAL A 96 -14.09 -13.14 -5.40
N GLN A 97 -14.19 -11.81 -5.50
CA GLN A 97 -14.03 -11.10 -6.76
C GLN A 97 -12.54 -11.01 -7.11
N PRO A 98 -12.10 -11.47 -8.29
CA PRO A 98 -10.74 -11.27 -8.77
C PRO A 98 -10.40 -9.78 -8.94
N TYR A 99 -9.12 -9.47 -8.80
CA TYR A 99 -8.55 -8.13 -9.00
C TYR A 99 -8.61 -7.71 -10.48
#